data_AF-A0A7X8LGM5-F1
#
_entry.id   AF-A0A7X8LGM5-F1
#
_cell.length_a   1.000
_cell.length_b   1.000
_cell.length_c   1.000
_cell.angle_alpha   90.00
_cell.angle_beta   90.00
_cell.angle_gamma   90.00
#
_symmetry.space_group_name_H-M   'P 1'
#
loop_
_entity.id
_entity.type
_entity.pdbx_description
1 polymer ?
#
loop_
_entity_poly.entity_id
_entity_poly.type
_entity_poly.pdbx_seq_one_letter_code
_entity_poly.pdbx_strand_id
1 'polypeptide(L)'
;MIHRLQAIALLAIRAALRSRVVLMLGALLLLTVVGLPVWIRGDGTPQGTFTLLVGHTLTACFVILAATALWAGCAAMAIERHGGVATLTAAKPVHPLQLWLGKWLGLTLLATIMLTLTLLTLLLRIHYYGNTAIPADWQRCNLIIAPDMPKPEIEADLYLKKLAEAGKLPTDTPISTLKADIIREINNRYEIINPGNTKTWHFNIPPHPTAKPGDPLLRATFETQHYLRNESQLSITVAASDSPPLLLNDNGAVMAGEPLLTTLPAAVITPGAPLAATFSLSATATEPLFIHPGRNLALLLPGINFTANLCRTGIIMAAILALFTAIGLTLGSCFSFPVASFAATAFVMLTMIGACVYDDQTPLQDEPPIERAGWHIIRTATIASRPLFAAAPVKRLVSNEEIPLHDVAQPLVTGLIYAPALLALFSTVILRRKEVEG
;
A
#
# COMPACT_ATOMS: atom_id res chain seq x y z
N MET A 1 10.38 -25.74 25.28
CA MET A 1 10.31 -25.32 23.85
C MET A 1 10.64 -23.84 23.67
N ILE A 2 10.05 -22.94 24.46
CA ILE A 2 10.23 -21.48 24.39
C ILE A 2 11.69 -21.03 24.58
N HIS A 3 12.40 -21.53 25.61
CA HIS A 3 13.81 -21.17 25.83
C HIS A 3 14.75 -21.53 24.66
N ARG A 4 14.47 -22.62 23.94
CA ARG A 4 15.25 -23.00 22.75
C ARG A 4 14.99 -22.05 21.58
N LEU A 5 13.74 -21.64 21.37
CA LEU A 5 13.39 -20.65 20.34
C LEU A 5 14.08 -19.30 20.61
N GLN A 6 14.05 -18.84 21.86
CA GLN A 6 14.72 -17.61 22.27
C GLN A 6 16.24 -17.67 22.06
N ALA A 7 16.87 -18.80 22.40
CA ALA A 7 18.30 -18.99 22.19
C ALA A 7 18.68 -18.94 20.69
N ILE A 8 17.90 -19.61 19.83
CA ILE A 8 18.09 -19.57 18.37
C ILE A 8 17.89 -18.15 17.84
N ALA A 9 16.86 -17.45 18.30
CA ALA A 9 16.59 -16.07 17.91
C ALA A 9 17.74 -15.13 18.29
N LEU A 10 18.23 -15.21 19.54
CA LEU A 10 19.37 -14.41 20.00
C LEU A 10 20.65 -14.71 19.22
N LEU A 11 20.88 -15.98 18.88
CA LEU A 11 22.02 -16.36 18.05
C LEU A 11 21.90 -15.79 16.63
N ALA A 12 20.71 -15.83 16.04
CA ALA A 12 20.43 -15.24 14.73
C ALA A 12 20.65 -13.72 14.73
N ILE A 13 20.20 -13.02 15.78
CA ILE A 13 20.42 -11.57 15.95
C ILE A 13 21.92 -11.26 16.05
N ARG A 14 22.67 -11.99 16.89
CA ARG A 14 24.13 -11.78 17.03
C ARG A 14 24.87 -12.07 15.72
N ALA A 15 24.48 -13.11 15.00
CA ALA A 15 25.05 -13.44 13.70
C ALA A 15 24.78 -12.34 12.67
N ALA A 16 23.55 -11.82 12.63
CA ALA A 16 23.17 -10.71 11.74
C ALA A 16 23.97 -9.44 12.05
N LEU A 17 24.10 -9.07 13.33
CA LEU A 17 24.86 -7.88 13.76
C LEU A 17 26.38 -8.00 13.51
N ARG A 18 26.92 -9.21 13.42
CA ARG A 18 28.33 -9.44 13.06
C ARG A 18 28.56 -9.39 11.53
N SER A 19 27.50 -9.46 10.73
CA SER A 19 27.61 -9.43 9.28
C SER A 19 28.02 -8.04 8.79
N ARG A 20 29.14 -7.97 8.06
CA ARG A 20 29.63 -6.72 7.45
C ARG A 20 28.58 -6.08 6.54
N VAL A 21 27.83 -6.90 5.79
CA VAL A 21 26.79 -6.42 4.86
C VAL A 21 25.63 -5.78 5.62
N VAL A 22 25.16 -6.42 6.70
CA VAL A 22 24.07 -5.86 7.54
C VAL A 22 24.52 -4.56 8.21
N LEU A 23 25.78 -4.48 8.66
CA LEU A 23 26.34 -3.24 9.22
C LEU A 23 26.49 -2.14 8.16
N MET A 24 26.93 -2.46 6.94
CA MET A 24 27.01 -1.49 5.83
C MET A 24 25.62 -0.97 5.45
N LEU A 25 24.62 -1.83 5.35
CA LEU A 25 23.24 -1.42 5.09
C LEU A 25 22.63 -0.65 6.25
N GLY A 26 22.97 -0.99 7.50
CA GLY A 26 22.59 -0.21 8.69
C GLY A 26 23.23 1.18 8.71
N ALA A 27 24.49 1.30 8.30
CA ALA A 27 25.16 2.59 8.13
C ALA A 27 24.51 3.41 6.99
N LEU A 28 24.18 2.77 5.86
CA LEU A 28 23.44 3.40 4.77
C LEU A 28 22.04 3.85 5.18
N LEU A 29 21.36 3.08 6.03
CA LEU A 29 20.07 3.44 6.62
C LEU A 29 20.22 4.71 7.47
N LEU A 30 21.21 4.76 8.37
CA LEU A 30 21.48 5.95 9.18
C LEU A 30 21.82 7.17 8.31
N LEU A 31 22.64 6.98 7.27
CA LEU A 31 22.96 8.03 6.31
C LEU A 31 21.73 8.53 5.56
N THR A 32 20.77 7.66 5.24
CA THR A 32 19.54 8.03 4.52
C THR A 32 18.60 8.81 5.43
N VAL A 33 18.41 8.37 6.68
CA VAL A 33 17.57 9.06 7.68
C VAL A 33 18.07 10.48 7.94
N VAL A 34 19.38 10.66 8.05
CA VAL A 34 20.00 11.94 8.41
C VAL A 34 20.33 12.79 7.18
N GLY A 35 20.83 12.15 6.11
CA GLY A 35 21.40 12.81 4.94
C GLY A 35 20.35 13.26 3.91
N LEU A 36 19.37 12.41 3.56
CA LEU A 36 18.39 12.72 2.52
C LEU A 36 17.69 14.10 2.72
N PRO A 37 17.21 14.44 3.92
CA PRO A 37 16.53 15.72 4.14
C PRO A 37 17.47 16.92 4.30
N VAL A 38 18.76 16.70 4.59
CA VAL A 38 19.76 17.79 4.65
C VAL A 38 20.23 18.16 3.24
N TRP A 39 20.31 17.17 2.35
CA TRP A 39 20.86 17.34 1.01
C TRP A 39 19.83 17.80 -0.03
N ILE A 40 18.56 17.42 0.12
CA ILE A 40 17.52 17.76 -0.86
C ILE A 40 16.85 19.07 -0.44
N ARG A 41 16.98 20.11 -1.29
CA ARG A 41 16.22 21.36 -1.14
C ARG A 41 14.79 21.12 -1.60
N GLY A 42 13.83 21.41 -0.71
CA GLY A 42 12.42 21.43 -1.06
C GLY A 42 12.08 22.58 -2.00
N ASP A 43 10.91 22.49 -2.61
CA ASP A 43 10.28 23.51 -3.46
C ASP A 43 9.86 24.79 -2.69
N GLY A 44 10.21 24.90 -1.41
CA GLY A 44 9.85 26.01 -0.53
C GLY A 44 8.41 25.93 -0.01
N THR A 45 7.61 24.97 -0.48
CA THR A 45 6.24 24.78 0.00
C THR A 45 6.24 23.93 1.28
N PRO A 46 5.31 24.18 2.22
CA PRO A 46 5.13 23.30 3.38
C PRO A 46 4.81 21.86 2.97
N GLN A 47 4.10 21.67 1.84
CA GLN A 47 3.74 20.36 1.28
C GLN A 47 4.90 19.56 0.74
N GLY A 48 5.71 20.19 -0.10
CA GLY A 48 6.92 19.57 -0.61
C GLY A 48 7.88 19.22 0.52
N THR A 49 8.02 20.09 1.52
CA THR A 49 8.87 19.84 2.69
C THR A 49 8.40 18.62 3.50
N PHE A 50 7.09 18.49 3.77
CA PHE A 50 6.54 17.34 4.47
C PHE A 50 6.65 16.04 3.66
N THR A 51 6.31 16.09 2.38
CA THR A 51 6.40 14.95 1.46
C THR A 51 7.85 14.46 1.34
N LEU A 52 8.80 15.39 1.29
CA LEU A 52 10.23 15.10 1.29
C LEU A 52 10.68 14.52 2.64
N LEU A 53 10.30 15.15 3.74
CA LEU A 53 10.74 14.80 5.09
C LEU A 53 10.21 13.44 5.55
N VAL A 54 8.93 13.14 5.30
CA VAL A 54 8.26 11.93 5.79
C VAL A 54 8.18 10.89 4.68
N GLY A 55 7.64 11.24 3.52
CA GLY A 55 7.35 10.28 2.46
C GLY A 55 8.61 9.65 1.85
N HIS A 56 9.51 10.50 1.35
CA HIS A 56 10.70 10.04 0.67
C HIS A 56 11.68 9.35 1.62
N THR A 57 11.90 9.92 2.82
CA THR A 57 12.80 9.31 3.80
C THR A 57 12.28 7.94 4.28
N LEU A 58 11.00 7.84 4.63
CA LEU A 58 10.42 6.61 5.15
C LEU A 58 10.38 5.52 4.10
N THR A 59 10.06 5.88 2.84
CA THR A 59 10.10 4.94 1.71
C THR A 59 11.52 4.43 1.46
N ALA A 60 12.52 5.32 1.41
CA ALA A 60 13.91 4.93 1.20
C ALA A 60 14.43 4.03 2.34
N CYS A 61 14.14 4.39 3.60
CA CYS A 61 14.49 3.59 4.76
C CYS A 61 13.84 2.21 4.73
N PHE A 62 12.57 2.14 4.33
CA PHE A 62 11.85 0.88 4.21
C PHE A 62 12.46 -0.05 3.18
N VAL A 63 12.82 0.48 1.99
CA VAL A 63 13.48 -0.32 0.94
C VAL A 63 14.81 -0.89 1.43
N ILE A 64 15.63 -0.06 2.11
CA ILE A 64 16.90 -0.52 2.69
C ILE A 64 16.67 -1.60 3.75
N LEU A 65 15.69 -1.40 4.65
CA LEU A 65 15.33 -2.38 5.68
C LEU A 65 14.81 -3.68 5.08
N ALA A 66 13.97 -3.62 4.04
CA ALA A 66 13.42 -4.78 3.36
C ALA A 66 14.52 -5.59 2.66
N ALA A 67 15.45 -4.92 1.96
CA ALA A 67 16.61 -5.55 1.37
C ALA A 67 17.50 -6.21 2.43
N THR A 68 17.76 -5.50 3.54
CA THR A 68 18.56 -6.03 4.66
C THR A 68 17.92 -7.27 5.29
N ALA A 69 16.61 -7.21 5.54
CA ALA A 69 15.81 -8.30 6.12
C ALA A 69 15.81 -9.55 5.21
N LEU A 70 15.61 -9.35 3.90
CA LEU A 70 15.65 -10.42 2.90
C LEU A 70 17.02 -11.09 2.87
N TRP A 71 18.08 -10.29 2.83
CA TRP A 71 19.45 -10.77 2.69
C TRP A 71 19.94 -11.47 3.96
N ALA A 72 19.62 -10.91 5.13
CA ALA A 72 19.88 -11.54 6.42
C ALA A 72 19.15 -12.88 6.55
N GLY A 73 17.91 -12.97 6.06
CA GLY A 73 17.16 -14.23 5.97
C GLY A 73 17.88 -15.27 5.10
N CYS A 74 18.31 -14.88 3.90
CA CYS A 74 19.06 -15.77 3.00
C CYS A 74 20.35 -16.28 3.65
N ALA A 75 21.14 -15.37 4.23
CA ALA A 75 22.40 -15.69 4.88
C ALA A 75 22.22 -16.63 6.08
N ALA A 76 21.21 -16.37 6.92
CA ALA A 76 20.99 -17.10 8.16
C ALA A 76 20.74 -18.58 7.95
N MET A 77 20.14 -18.98 6.83
CA MET A 77 19.86 -20.38 6.50
C MET A 77 20.90 -20.99 5.55
N ALA A 78 21.40 -20.22 4.58
CA ALA A 78 22.37 -20.72 3.60
C ALA A 78 23.72 -21.10 4.23
N ILE A 79 24.15 -20.39 5.29
CA ILE A 79 25.38 -20.70 6.03
C ILE A 79 25.27 -22.05 6.74
N GLU A 80 24.11 -22.35 7.35
CA GLU A 80 23.90 -23.61 8.06
C GLU A 80 23.87 -24.80 7.10
N ARG A 81 23.34 -24.58 5.89
CA ARG A 81 23.40 -25.55 4.80
C ARG A 81 24.85 -25.89 4.40
N HIS A 82 25.73 -24.89 4.32
CA HIS A 82 27.12 -25.10 3.88
C HIS A 82 28.02 -25.64 4.99
N GLY A 83 27.78 -25.24 6.24
CA GLY A 83 28.64 -25.57 7.37
C GLY A 83 28.53 -27.01 7.88
N GLY A 84 27.73 -27.89 7.25
CA GLY A 84 27.55 -29.27 7.69
C GLY A 84 26.93 -29.40 9.09
N VAL A 85 26.35 -28.35 9.67
CA VAL A 85 25.77 -28.39 11.03
C VAL A 85 24.62 -29.39 11.15
N ALA A 86 24.03 -29.81 10.02
CA ALA A 86 23.11 -30.95 9.95
C ALA A 86 23.71 -32.24 10.55
N THR A 87 25.03 -32.45 10.48
CA THR A 87 25.71 -33.62 11.09
C THR A 87 25.96 -33.44 12.59
N LEU A 88 26.00 -32.20 13.12
CA LEU A 88 26.11 -31.92 14.56
C LEU A 88 24.75 -31.86 15.27
N THR A 89 23.66 -31.60 14.56
CA THR A 89 22.29 -31.73 15.09
C THR A 89 21.85 -33.17 15.29
N ALA A 90 22.58 -34.15 14.73
CA ALA A 90 22.38 -35.57 15.00
C ALA A 90 22.56 -35.93 16.49
N ALA A 91 23.32 -35.15 17.26
CA ALA A 91 23.50 -35.35 18.69
C ALA A 91 22.35 -34.77 19.56
N LYS A 92 21.51 -33.88 19.01
CA LYS A 92 20.33 -33.32 19.68
C LYS A 92 19.33 -32.82 18.63
N PRO A 93 18.35 -33.64 18.20
CA PRO A 93 17.48 -33.29 17.09
C PRO A 93 16.67 -32.04 17.44
N VAL A 94 16.97 -30.94 16.75
CA VAL A 94 16.14 -29.74 16.75
C VAL A 94 15.22 -29.85 15.55
N HIS A 95 13.92 -29.78 15.77
CA HIS A 95 12.95 -29.86 14.68
C HIS A 95 13.21 -28.72 13.66
N PRO A 96 13.25 -28.97 12.34
CA PRO A 96 13.52 -27.95 11.33
C PRO A 96 12.60 -26.71 11.43
N LEU A 97 11.33 -26.93 11.80
CA LEU A 97 10.38 -25.84 12.04
C LEU A 97 10.81 -24.92 13.20
N GLN A 98 11.40 -25.50 14.26
CA GLN A 98 11.85 -24.74 15.43
C GLN A 98 13.07 -23.88 15.09
N LEU A 99 13.97 -24.40 14.25
CA LEU A 99 15.12 -23.66 13.76
C LEU A 99 14.69 -22.50 12.85
N TRP A 100 13.78 -22.79 11.89
CA TRP A 100 13.22 -21.77 11.00
C TRP A 100 12.49 -20.67 11.78
N LEU A 101 11.58 -21.05 12.70
CA LEU A 101 10.82 -20.11 13.52
C LEU A 101 11.72 -19.27 14.44
N GLY A 102 12.72 -19.88 15.08
CA GLY A 102 13.65 -19.16 15.94
C GLY A 102 14.42 -18.07 15.18
N LYS A 103 14.95 -18.40 13.99
CA LYS A 103 15.64 -17.43 13.13
C LYS A 103 14.71 -16.35 12.61
N TRP A 104 13.52 -16.74 12.16
CA TRP A 104 12.51 -15.80 11.69
C TRP A 104 12.17 -14.79 12.79
N LEU A 105 11.82 -15.26 13.99
CA LEU A 105 11.53 -14.38 15.14
C LEU A 105 12.71 -13.47 15.51
N GLY A 106 13.95 -13.97 15.47
CA GLY A 106 15.13 -13.15 15.76
C GLY A 106 15.36 -12.04 14.73
N LEU A 107 15.29 -12.39 13.44
CA LEU A 107 15.50 -11.43 12.35
C LEU A 107 14.34 -10.45 12.20
N THR A 108 13.10 -10.90 12.40
CA THR A 108 11.93 -10.01 12.40
C THR A 108 12.04 -9.02 13.55
N LEU A 109 12.39 -9.48 14.76
CA LEU A 109 12.61 -8.62 15.91
C LEU A 109 13.69 -7.57 15.61
N LEU A 110 14.84 -7.97 15.06
CA LEU A 110 15.90 -7.04 14.68
C LEU A 110 15.42 -5.99 13.66
N ALA A 111 14.69 -6.43 12.62
CA ALA A 111 14.14 -5.53 11.61
C ALA A 111 13.12 -4.56 12.20
N THR A 112 12.26 -5.03 13.12
CA THR A 112 11.31 -4.17 13.84
C THR A 112 12.00 -3.16 14.75
N ILE A 113 13.08 -3.55 15.46
CA ILE A 113 13.85 -2.62 16.30
C ILE A 113 14.46 -1.52 15.42
N MET A 114 15.08 -1.88 14.30
CA MET A 114 15.64 -0.89 13.37
C MET A 114 14.56 0.03 12.79
N LEU A 115 13.39 -0.50 12.44
CA LEU A 115 12.24 0.31 12.00
C LEU A 115 11.72 1.24 13.12
N THR A 116 11.63 0.77 14.36
CA THR A 116 11.20 1.64 15.47
C THR A 116 12.20 2.77 15.71
N LEU A 117 13.50 2.50 15.53
CA LEU A 117 14.53 3.53 15.63
C LEU A 117 14.39 4.56 14.50
N THR A 118 14.12 4.14 13.26
CA THR A 118 13.91 5.09 12.15
C THR A 118 12.67 5.95 12.38
N LEU A 119 11.55 5.35 12.82
CA LEU A 119 10.33 6.08 13.16
C LEU A 119 10.56 7.06 14.33
N LEU A 120 11.31 6.65 15.35
CA LEU A 120 11.66 7.52 16.48
C LEU A 120 12.54 8.70 16.02
N THR A 121 13.54 8.46 15.19
CA THR A 121 14.38 9.54 14.63
C THR A 121 13.55 10.51 13.78
N LEU A 122 12.58 10.01 13.02
CA LEU A 122 11.66 10.85 12.26
C LEU A 122 10.79 11.71 13.20
N LEU A 123 10.23 11.12 14.26
CA LEU A 123 9.45 11.85 15.26
C LEU A 123 10.26 12.92 15.99
N LEU A 124 11.50 12.60 16.40
CA LEU A 124 12.38 13.57 17.04
C LEU A 124 12.73 14.73 16.10
N ARG A 125 12.93 14.45 14.81
CA ARG A 125 13.17 15.49 13.81
C ARG A 125 11.95 16.37 13.60
N ILE A 126 10.77 15.77 13.46
CA ILE A 126 9.50 16.52 13.38
C ILE A 126 9.34 17.44 14.59
N HIS A 127 9.61 16.92 15.79
CA HIS A 127 9.53 17.70 17.01
C HIS A 127 10.57 18.84 17.05
N TYR A 128 11.81 18.56 16.63
CA TYR A 128 12.91 19.54 16.61
C TYR A 128 12.68 20.68 15.61
N TYR A 129 12.22 20.36 14.39
CA TYR A 129 11.91 21.37 13.38
C TYR A 129 10.59 22.12 13.68
N GLY A 130 9.80 21.69 14.67
CA GLY A 130 8.63 22.42 15.17
C GLY A 130 7.52 22.67 14.14
N ASN A 131 6.56 23.54 14.51
CA ASN A 131 5.42 23.95 13.67
C ASN A 131 5.81 24.66 12.36
N THR A 132 7.11 24.93 12.13
CA THR A 132 7.58 25.51 10.85
C THR A 132 7.76 24.44 9.77
N ALA A 133 7.88 23.16 10.13
CA ALA A 133 7.99 22.05 9.16
C ALA A 133 6.67 21.32 8.88
N ILE A 134 5.67 21.42 9.76
CA ILE A 134 4.36 20.79 9.59
C ILE A 134 3.26 21.85 9.77
N PRO A 135 2.45 22.13 8.72
CA PRO A 135 1.23 22.94 8.86
C PRO A 135 0.33 22.42 9.98
N ALA A 136 -0.36 23.31 10.71
CA ALA A 136 -1.30 22.93 11.76
C ALA A 136 -2.35 21.91 11.27
N ASP A 137 -2.74 22.02 9.99
CA ASP A 137 -3.71 21.15 9.33
C ASP A 137 -3.25 19.69 9.17
N TRP A 138 -1.95 19.42 9.24
CA TRP A 138 -1.37 18.06 9.09
C TRP A 138 -0.91 17.42 10.39
N GLN A 139 -1.21 18.06 11.52
CA GLN A 139 -1.04 17.42 12.82
C GLN A 139 -2.06 16.30 13.05
N ARG A 140 -3.17 16.32 12.30
CA ARG A 140 -4.24 15.30 12.33
C ARG A 140 -4.41 14.68 10.96
N CYS A 141 -4.47 13.34 10.93
CA CYS A 141 -4.79 12.56 9.74
C CYS A 141 -6.29 12.41 9.59
N ASN A 142 -6.77 12.62 8.37
CA ASN A 142 -8.20 12.67 8.07
C ASN A 142 -8.74 11.30 7.66
N LEU A 143 -9.90 10.94 8.18
CA LEU A 143 -10.67 9.79 7.73
C LEU A 143 -11.21 10.06 6.32
N ILE A 144 -10.86 9.18 5.38
CA ILE A 144 -11.34 9.24 4.00
C ILE A 144 -12.71 8.58 3.90
N ILE A 145 -13.67 9.32 3.36
CA ILE A 145 -14.95 8.80 2.88
C ILE A 145 -14.94 8.92 1.37
N ALA A 146 -14.87 7.76 0.70
CA ALA A 146 -15.00 7.67 -0.74
C ALA A 146 -16.46 7.93 -1.16
N PRO A 147 -16.69 8.45 -2.38
CA PRO A 147 -18.04 8.58 -2.91
C PRO A 147 -18.67 7.19 -3.07
N ASP A 148 -19.98 7.11 -2.80
CA ASP A 148 -20.77 5.93 -3.06
C ASP A 148 -20.85 5.73 -4.57
N MET A 149 -20.27 4.64 -5.06
CA MET A 149 -20.25 4.29 -6.47
C MET A 149 -20.84 2.89 -6.64
N PRO A 150 -21.79 2.71 -7.57
CA PRO A 150 -22.18 1.37 -7.95
C PRO A 150 -20.95 0.65 -8.51
N LYS A 151 -20.78 -0.63 -8.14
CA LYS A 151 -19.70 -1.44 -8.70
C LYS A 151 -19.99 -1.61 -10.21
N PRO A 152 -19.10 -1.16 -11.11
CA PRO A 152 -19.38 -1.13 -12.54
C PRO A 152 -19.61 -2.54 -13.11
N GLU A 153 -19.00 -3.57 -12.51
CA GLU A 153 -19.23 -4.97 -12.88
C GLU A 153 -20.67 -5.42 -12.65
N ILE A 154 -21.27 -5.04 -11.52
CA ILE A 154 -22.64 -5.43 -11.15
C ILE A 154 -23.64 -4.71 -12.06
N GLU A 155 -23.40 -3.43 -12.36
CA GLU A 155 -24.23 -2.66 -13.27
C GLU A 155 -24.12 -3.17 -14.72
N ALA A 156 -22.91 -3.54 -15.16
CA ALA A 156 -22.70 -4.15 -16.47
C ALA A 156 -23.43 -5.50 -16.59
N ASP A 157 -23.40 -6.34 -15.55
CA ASP A 157 -24.13 -7.61 -15.53
C ASP A 157 -25.65 -7.40 -15.58
N LEU A 158 -26.17 -6.42 -14.83
CA LEU A 158 -27.58 -6.01 -14.89
C LEU A 158 -27.96 -5.48 -16.28
N TYR A 159 -27.11 -4.70 -16.92
CA TYR A 159 -27.35 -4.15 -18.25
C TYR A 159 -27.33 -5.23 -19.33
N LEU A 160 -26.37 -6.16 -19.27
CA LEU A 160 -26.32 -7.33 -20.14
C LEU A 160 -27.55 -8.21 -19.99
N LYS A 161 -28.01 -8.42 -18.74
CA LYS A 161 -29.25 -9.17 -18.49
C LYS A 161 -30.46 -8.49 -19.13
N LYS A 162 -30.59 -7.17 -19.03
CA LYS A 162 -31.66 -6.40 -19.69
C LYS A 162 -31.57 -6.49 -21.23
N LEU A 163 -30.37 -6.45 -21.80
CA LEU A 163 -30.17 -6.62 -23.25
C LEU A 163 -30.53 -8.03 -23.71
N ALA A 164 -30.24 -9.05 -22.90
CA ALA A 164 -30.61 -10.43 -23.16
C ALA A 164 -32.14 -10.62 -23.14
N GLU A 165 -32.80 -10.09 -22.12
CA GLU A 165 -34.26 -10.12 -21.98
C GLU A 165 -34.97 -9.34 -23.11
N ALA A 166 -34.34 -8.26 -23.61
CA ALA A 166 -34.85 -7.49 -24.75
C ALA A 166 -34.54 -8.11 -26.12
N GLY A 167 -33.79 -9.21 -26.19
CA GLY A 167 -33.37 -9.84 -27.45
C GLY A 167 -32.43 -8.97 -28.30
N LYS A 168 -31.76 -7.99 -27.70
CA LYS A 168 -30.88 -7.02 -28.39
C LYS A 168 -29.39 -7.32 -28.22
N LEU A 169 -29.04 -8.55 -27.87
CA LEU A 169 -27.64 -8.96 -27.77
C LEU A 169 -26.99 -8.96 -29.16
N PRO A 170 -25.86 -8.24 -29.34
CA PRO A 170 -25.05 -8.36 -30.54
C PRO A 170 -24.65 -9.82 -30.76
N THR A 171 -24.98 -10.38 -31.91
CA THR A 171 -24.70 -11.80 -32.23
C THR A 171 -23.23 -12.04 -32.58
N ASP A 172 -22.49 -10.98 -32.93
CA ASP A 172 -21.16 -11.04 -33.56
C ASP A 172 -20.00 -10.78 -32.60
N THR A 173 -20.29 -10.47 -31.32
CA THR A 173 -19.28 -10.05 -30.34
C THR A 173 -19.29 -10.99 -29.13
N PRO A 174 -18.14 -11.50 -28.66
CA PRO A 174 -18.11 -12.31 -27.46
C PRO A 174 -18.60 -11.51 -26.24
N ILE A 175 -19.37 -12.16 -25.37
CA ILE A 175 -20.01 -11.51 -24.21
C ILE A 175 -18.96 -10.88 -23.27
N SER A 176 -17.75 -11.45 -23.18
CA SER A 176 -16.65 -10.92 -22.38
C SER A 176 -16.15 -9.57 -22.87
N THR A 177 -15.99 -9.38 -24.19
CA THR A 177 -15.57 -8.10 -24.76
C THR A 177 -16.69 -7.07 -24.66
N LEU A 178 -17.95 -7.49 -24.88
CA LEU A 178 -19.11 -6.62 -24.70
C LEU A 178 -19.22 -6.13 -23.25
N LYS A 179 -19.00 -7.01 -22.26
CA LYS A 179 -18.96 -6.63 -20.84
C LYS A 179 -17.85 -5.61 -20.57
N ALA A 180 -16.65 -5.82 -21.11
CA ALA A 180 -15.53 -4.90 -20.95
C ALA A 180 -15.83 -3.51 -21.53
N ASP A 181 -16.48 -3.45 -22.70
CA ASP A 181 -16.90 -2.19 -23.32
C ASP A 181 -17.95 -1.46 -22.49
N ILE A 182 -18.96 -2.17 -21.99
CA ILE A 182 -19.99 -1.60 -21.09
C ILE A 182 -19.36 -1.06 -19.81
N ILE A 183 -18.44 -1.81 -19.19
CA ILE A 183 -17.71 -1.36 -17.99
C ILE A 183 -16.95 -0.06 -18.28
N ARG A 184 -16.25 0.00 -19.42
CA ARG A 184 -15.53 1.21 -19.84
C ARG A 184 -16.48 2.39 -20.05
N GLU A 185 -17.65 2.17 -20.65
CA GLU A 185 -18.66 3.22 -20.83
C GLU A 185 -19.22 3.72 -19.49
N ILE A 186 -19.52 2.80 -18.57
CA ILE A 186 -19.97 3.12 -17.21
C ILE A 186 -18.90 3.95 -16.49
N ASN A 187 -17.63 3.53 -16.52
CA ASN A 187 -16.52 4.28 -15.91
C ASN A 187 -16.41 5.70 -16.51
N ASN A 188 -16.40 5.81 -17.84
CA ASN A 188 -16.37 7.11 -18.53
C ASN A 188 -17.54 8.01 -18.09
N ARG A 189 -18.74 7.44 -17.93
CA ARG A 189 -19.91 8.18 -17.45
C ARG A 189 -19.75 8.70 -16.04
N TYR A 190 -19.00 8.04 -15.17
CA TYR A 190 -18.70 8.49 -13.80
C TYR A 190 -17.43 9.33 -13.68
N GLU A 191 -16.53 9.26 -14.65
CA GLU A 191 -15.23 9.95 -14.61
C GLU A 191 -15.20 11.30 -15.35
N ILE A 192 -16.01 11.47 -16.40
CA ILE A 192 -15.94 12.65 -17.28
C ILE A 192 -16.97 13.70 -16.90
N ILE A 193 -16.56 14.97 -16.76
CA ILE A 193 -17.44 16.14 -16.70
C ILE A 193 -17.24 16.94 -17.98
N ASN A 194 -18.27 17.04 -18.82
CA ASN A 194 -18.23 17.86 -20.03
C ASN A 194 -18.55 19.34 -19.72
N PRO A 195 -18.07 20.30 -20.54
CA PRO A 195 -18.41 21.71 -20.39
C PRO A 195 -19.94 21.93 -20.36
N GLY A 196 -20.42 22.71 -19.40
CA GLY A 196 -21.84 22.98 -19.19
C GLY A 196 -22.64 21.86 -18.51
N ASN A 197 -22.02 20.69 -18.26
CA ASN A 197 -22.66 19.61 -17.52
C ASN A 197 -22.34 19.70 -16.01
N THR A 198 -23.24 19.12 -15.23
CA THR A 198 -23.09 18.96 -13.78
C THR A 198 -23.00 17.49 -13.42
N LYS A 199 -22.33 17.20 -12.31
CA LYS A 199 -22.15 15.84 -11.82
C LYS A 199 -22.21 15.78 -10.31
N THR A 200 -23.02 14.87 -9.81
CA THR A 200 -23.29 14.74 -8.38
C THR A 200 -22.75 13.41 -7.86
N TRP A 201 -21.97 13.47 -6.78
CA TRP A 201 -21.53 12.31 -6.02
C TRP A 201 -22.12 12.35 -4.61
N HIS A 202 -22.50 11.18 -4.12
CA HIS A 202 -23.06 11.02 -2.78
C HIS A 202 -21.99 10.43 -1.85
N PHE A 203 -21.88 10.95 -0.64
CA PHE A 203 -20.97 10.47 0.40
C PHE A 203 -21.78 9.99 1.59
N ASN A 204 -21.62 8.73 1.97
CA ASN A 204 -22.31 8.17 3.13
C ASN A 204 -21.49 8.45 4.39
N ILE A 205 -21.99 9.36 5.24
CA ILE A 205 -21.31 9.75 6.47
C ILE A 205 -21.55 8.67 7.52
N PRO A 206 -20.50 8.14 8.19
CA PRO A 206 -20.68 7.12 9.21
C PRO A 206 -21.53 7.66 10.38
N PRO A 207 -22.39 6.84 11.00
CA PRO A 207 -23.27 7.25 12.09
C PRO A 207 -22.51 7.63 13.39
N HIS A 208 -21.33 7.06 13.58
CA HIS A 208 -20.42 7.38 14.67
C HIS A 208 -19.04 7.75 14.09
N PRO A 209 -18.88 8.99 13.61
CA PRO A 209 -17.56 9.44 13.20
C PRO A 209 -16.66 9.42 14.44
N THR A 210 -15.53 8.70 14.37
CA THR A 210 -14.48 8.71 15.41
C THR A 210 -13.82 10.08 15.59
N ALA A 211 -14.25 11.07 14.81
CA ALA A 211 -13.76 12.43 14.72
C ALA A 211 -14.14 13.29 15.93
N LYS A 212 -13.15 14.04 16.45
CA LYS A 212 -13.32 15.19 17.37
C LYS A 212 -13.40 16.49 16.54
N PRO A 213 -13.90 17.63 17.09
CA PRO A 213 -14.25 18.80 16.28
C PRO A 213 -13.07 19.34 15.47
N GLY A 214 -13.37 19.63 14.21
CA GLY A 214 -12.53 20.22 13.16
C GLY A 214 -13.36 20.34 11.89
N ASP A 215 -13.02 21.26 11.00
CA ASP A 215 -13.81 21.47 9.79
C ASP A 215 -13.51 20.35 8.77
N PRO A 216 -14.55 19.67 8.25
CA PRO A 216 -14.40 18.68 7.19
C PRO A 216 -13.85 19.31 5.91
N LEU A 217 -13.11 18.53 5.12
CA LEU A 217 -12.52 18.97 3.86
C LEU A 217 -13.04 18.12 2.70
N LEU A 218 -13.46 18.76 1.61
CA LEU A 218 -13.71 18.09 0.34
C LEU A 218 -12.45 18.19 -0.51
N ARG A 219 -11.91 17.04 -0.93
CA ARG A 219 -10.75 16.96 -1.82
C ARG A 219 -11.17 16.43 -3.19
N ALA A 220 -10.89 17.20 -4.24
CA ALA A 220 -11.10 16.79 -5.62
C ALA A 220 -9.84 17.10 -6.46
N THR A 221 -9.24 16.09 -7.07
CA THR A 221 -8.13 16.25 -8.01
C THR A 221 -8.62 15.97 -9.42
N PHE A 222 -8.49 16.96 -10.30
CA PHE A 222 -8.93 16.86 -11.69
C PHE A 222 -7.74 16.53 -12.58
N GLU A 223 -7.94 15.69 -13.58
CA GLU A 223 -6.96 15.36 -14.60
C GLU A 223 -7.46 15.89 -15.95
N THR A 224 -6.54 16.40 -16.75
CA THR A 224 -6.77 16.76 -18.16
C THR A 224 -5.72 16.06 -19.02
N GLN A 225 -5.93 16.06 -20.34
CA GLN A 225 -4.94 15.54 -21.26
C GLN A 225 -3.63 16.35 -21.15
N HIS A 226 -2.49 15.63 -21.11
CA HIS A 226 -1.17 16.12 -20.69
C HIS A 226 -0.66 17.39 -21.41
N TYR A 227 -1.20 17.69 -22.60
CA TYR A 227 -0.80 18.84 -23.43
C TYR A 227 -1.63 20.12 -23.19
N LEU A 228 -2.68 20.07 -22.38
CA LEU A 228 -3.68 21.14 -22.23
C LEU A 228 -4.00 21.41 -20.75
N ARG A 229 -2.98 21.77 -19.95
CA ARG A 229 -3.20 22.32 -18.59
C ARG A 229 -3.71 23.75 -18.69
N ASN A 230 -5.00 23.91 -18.97
CA ASN A 230 -5.67 25.19 -18.92
C ASN A 230 -6.44 25.34 -17.61
N GLU A 231 -6.49 26.57 -17.12
CA GLU A 231 -7.32 26.98 -16.00
C GLU A 231 -8.80 26.85 -16.42
N SER A 232 -9.59 26.11 -15.64
CA SER A 232 -11.02 25.91 -15.90
C SER A 232 -11.84 26.46 -14.74
N GLN A 233 -12.98 27.08 -15.05
CA GLN A 233 -13.89 27.60 -14.03
C GLN A 233 -14.86 26.51 -13.59
N LEU A 234 -14.83 26.19 -12.30
CA LEU A 234 -15.64 25.14 -11.71
C LEU A 234 -16.40 25.68 -10.49
N SER A 235 -17.72 25.46 -10.48
CA SER A 235 -18.55 25.73 -9.31
C SER A 235 -18.89 24.44 -8.57
N ILE A 236 -18.79 24.50 -7.24
CA ILE A 236 -19.05 23.36 -6.34
C ILE A 236 -20.18 23.73 -5.40
N THR A 237 -21.22 22.92 -5.42
CA THR A 237 -22.37 23.03 -4.52
C THR A 237 -22.51 21.75 -3.72
N VAL A 238 -22.76 21.88 -2.42
CA VAL A 238 -22.93 20.73 -1.53
C VAL A 238 -24.27 20.85 -0.83
N ALA A 239 -25.05 19.78 -0.88
CA ALA A 239 -26.35 19.69 -0.22
C ALA A 239 -26.36 18.48 0.72
N ALA A 240 -26.73 18.72 1.97
CA ALA A 240 -27.16 17.65 2.87
C ALA A 240 -28.62 17.32 2.59
N SER A 241 -29.05 16.08 2.88
CA SER A 241 -30.38 15.56 2.54
C SER A 241 -31.56 16.47 2.94
N ASP A 242 -31.38 17.34 3.95
CA ASP A 242 -32.42 18.24 4.49
C ASP A 242 -32.01 19.72 4.56
N SER A 243 -30.91 20.12 3.90
CA SER A 243 -30.42 21.52 3.92
C SER A 243 -30.36 22.13 2.52
N PRO A 244 -30.57 23.46 2.37
CA PRO A 244 -30.40 24.13 1.10
C PRO A 244 -28.97 23.92 0.58
N PRO A 245 -28.77 23.81 -0.75
CA PRO A 245 -27.45 23.64 -1.32
C PRO A 245 -26.56 24.83 -0.95
N LEU A 246 -25.44 24.54 -0.30
CA LEU A 246 -24.41 25.51 0.03
C LEU A 246 -23.44 25.60 -1.15
N LEU A 247 -23.30 26.78 -1.73
CA LEU A 247 -22.31 27.06 -2.74
C LEU A 247 -20.96 27.31 -2.05
N LEU A 248 -19.99 26.44 -2.31
CA LEU A 248 -18.67 26.48 -1.67
C LEU A 248 -17.60 27.12 -2.57
N ASN A 249 -17.76 26.99 -3.88
CA ASN A 249 -16.85 27.56 -4.87
C ASN A 249 -17.68 28.16 -6.01
N ASP A 250 -17.56 29.47 -6.22
CA ASP A 250 -18.25 30.20 -7.29
C ASP A 250 -17.25 30.53 -8.40
N ASN A 251 -17.32 29.79 -9.51
CA ASN A 251 -16.42 29.94 -10.67
C ASN A 251 -14.92 29.94 -10.31
N GLY A 252 -14.52 29.19 -9.29
CA GLY A 252 -13.12 29.08 -8.91
C GLY A 252 -12.29 28.50 -10.03
N ALA A 253 -11.12 29.09 -10.22
CA ALA A 253 -10.10 28.54 -11.09
C ALA A 253 -9.61 27.19 -10.56
N VAL A 254 -9.71 26.17 -11.40
CA VAL A 254 -9.21 24.83 -11.11
C VAL A 254 -8.16 24.47 -12.16
N MET A 255 -7.00 24.07 -11.65
CA MET A 255 -5.87 23.60 -12.44
C MET A 255 -5.80 22.08 -12.41
N ALA A 256 -5.61 21.49 -13.59
CA ALA A 256 -5.44 20.05 -13.71
C ALA A 256 -4.16 19.56 -13.00
N GLY A 257 -4.31 18.50 -12.22
CA GLY A 257 -3.25 17.85 -11.42
C GLY A 257 -3.09 18.43 -10.02
N GLU A 258 -3.70 19.57 -9.70
CA GLU A 258 -3.66 20.14 -8.35
C GLU A 258 -4.89 19.69 -7.54
N PRO A 259 -4.71 19.23 -6.29
CA PRO A 259 -5.84 18.87 -5.44
C PRO A 259 -6.58 20.14 -5.01
N LEU A 260 -7.82 20.30 -5.45
CA LEU A 260 -8.72 21.30 -4.91
C LEU A 260 -9.19 20.84 -3.52
N LEU A 261 -8.87 21.65 -2.50
CA LEU A 261 -9.28 21.44 -1.12
C LEU A 261 -10.28 22.53 -0.74
N THR A 262 -11.49 22.11 -0.36
CA THR A 262 -12.56 23.04 0.03
C THR A 262 -13.04 22.70 1.43
N THR A 263 -13.02 23.68 2.33
CA THR A 263 -13.53 23.53 3.70
C THR A 263 -15.05 23.52 3.68
N LEU A 264 -15.63 22.55 4.40
CA LEU A 264 -17.06 22.39 4.57
C LEU A 264 -17.44 22.87 5.98
N PRO A 265 -18.47 23.71 6.15
CA PRO A 265 -18.96 24.03 7.48
C PRO A 265 -19.46 22.76 8.18
N ALA A 266 -19.07 22.57 9.44
CA ALA A 266 -19.47 21.39 10.21
C ALA A 266 -21.00 21.20 10.30
N ALA A 267 -21.78 22.28 10.17
CA ALA A 267 -23.25 22.23 10.17
C ALA A 267 -23.87 21.46 8.99
N VAL A 268 -23.14 21.29 7.89
CA VAL A 268 -23.62 20.55 6.70
C VAL A 268 -23.45 19.03 6.89
N ILE A 269 -22.67 18.60 7.88
CA ILE A 269 -22.43 17.18 8.16
C ILE A 269 -23.45 16.66 9.17
N THR A 270 -24.36 15.81 8.69
CA THR A 270 -25.28 15.06 9.53
C THR A 270 -24.81 13.60 9.61
N PRO A 271 -24.37 13.10 10.78
CA PRO A 271 -23.94 11.72 10.94
C PRO A 271 -25.02 10.74 10.49
N GLY A 272 -24.67 9.76 9.64
CA GLY A 272 -25.60 8.77 9.11
C GLY A 272 -26.43 9.22 7.90
N ALA A 273 -26.38 10.48 7.50
CA ALA A 273 -27.07 10.98 6.29
C ALA A 273 -26.11 11.05 5.08
N PRO A 274 -26.63 10.87 3.85
CA PRO A 274 -25.83 11.10 2.66
C PRO A 274 -25.61 12.59 2.41
N LEU A 275 -24.39 12.93 1.99
CA LEU A 275 -24.01 14.27 1.54
C LEU A 275 -23.85 14.25 0.01
N ALA A 276 -24.58 15.10 -0.71
CA ALA A 276 -24.46 15.23 -2.15
C ALA A 276 -23.51 16.40 -2.50
N ALA A 277 -22.41 16.11 -3.19
CA ALA A 277 -21.55 17.14 -3.76
C ALA A 277 -21.76 17.20 -5.28
N THR A 278 -22.22 18.34 -5.77
CA THR A 278 -22.46 18.61 -7.18
C THR A 278 -21.40 19.55 -7.72
N PHE A 279 -20.66 19.06 -8.70
CA PHE A 279 -19.65 19.81 -9.44
C PHE A 279 -20.26 20.25 -10.76
N SER A 280 -20.06 21.52 -11.11
CA SER A 280 -20.63 22.14 -12.29
C SER A 280 -19.52 22.83 -13.07
N LEU A 281 -19.27 22.35 -14.28
CA LEU A 281 -18.23 22.90 -15.15
C LEU A 281 -18.83 24.01 -16.00
N SER A 282 -18.17 25.17 -16.03
CA SER A 282 -18.63 26.30 -16.83
C SER A 282 -18.78 25.92 -18.31
N ALA A 283 -19.81 26.45 -18.97
CA ALA A 283 -20.01 26.30 -20.40
C ALA A 283 -18.91 26.98 -21.24
N THR A 284 -18.11 27.86 -20.63
CA THR A 284 -16.96 28.51 -21.27
C THR A 284 -15.70 27.63 -21.30
N ALA A 285 -15.71 26.47 -20.63
CA ALA A 285 -14.60 25.53 -20.65
C ALA A 285 -14.44 24.90 -22.04
N THR A 286 -13.21 24.80 -22.53
CA THR A 286 -12.92 24.25 -23.86
C THR A 286 -12.82 22.72 -23.88
N GLU A 287 -12.54 22.10 -22.75
CA GLU A 287 -12.21 20.67 -22.63
C GLU A 287 -12.93 20.01 -21.45
N PRO A 288 -13.24 18.70 -21.52
CA PRO A 288 -13.81 17.97 -20.40
C PRO A 288 -12.77 17.72 -19.29
N LEU A 289 -13.26 17.69 -18.05
CA LEU A 289 -12.46 17.34 -16.87
C LEU A 289 -12.63 15.86 -16.54
N PHE A 290 -11.53 15.19 -16.23
CA PHE A 290 -11.54 13.81 -15.76
C PHE A 290 -11.35 13.77 -14.25
N ILE A 291 -12.18 13.02 -13.54
CA ILE A 291 -12.05 12.74 -12.11
C ILE A 291 -12.25 11.26 -11.90
N HIS A 292 -11.23 10.56 -11.41
CA HIS A 292 -11.35 9.17 -10.98
C HIS A 292 -11.95 9.15 -9.56
N PRO A 293 -13.25 8.91 -9.34
CA PRO A 293 -13.87 9.22 -8.06
C PRO A 293 -13.38 8.29 -6.94
N GLY A 294 -12.94 7.07 -7.29
CA GLY A 294 -12.35 6.13 -6.33
C GLY A 294 -10.91 6.48 -5.88
N ARG A 295 -10.24 7.42 -6.54
CA ARG A 295 -8.83 7.79 -6.26
C ARG A 295 -8.66 9.26 -5.92
N ASN A 296 -9.37 10.13 -6.65
CA ASN A 296 -9.13 11.56 -6.71
C ASN A 296 -10.25 12.38 -6.07
N LEU A 297 -11.37 11.76 -5.67
CA LEU A 297 -12.48 12.42 -4.98
C LEU A 297 -12.66 11.80 -3.60
N ALA A 298 -12.61 12.61 -2.55
CA ALA A 298 -12.81 12.14 -1.19
C ALA A 298 -13.33 13.24 -0.27
N LEU A 299 -14.22 12.86 0.65
CA LEU A 299 -14.56 13.66 1.82
C LEU A 299 -13.62 13.26 2.97
N LEU A 300 -12.96 14.25 3.56
CA LEU A 300 -11.95 14.10 4.60
C LEU A 300 -12.52 14.62 5.93
N LEU A 301 -12.76 13.72 6.87
CA LEU A 301 -13.18 14.09 8.23
C LEU A 301 -11.96 14.14 9.17
N PRO A 302 -11.89 15.07 10.12
CA PRO A 302 -10.76 15.13 11.06
C PRO A 302 -10.67 13.85 11.90
N GLY A 303 -9.61 13.08 11.71
CA GLY A 303 -9.43 11.77 12.34
C GLY A 303 -8.42 11.79 13.49
N ILE A 304 -7.55 10.79 13.50
CA ILE A 304 -6.53 10.57 14.54
C ILE A 304 -5.31 11.50 14.43
N ASN A 305 -4.54 11.59 15.50
CA ASN A 305 -3.27 12.32 15.49
C ASN A 305 -2.24 11.64 14.58
N PHE A 306 -1.34 12.47 14.01
CA PHE A 306 -0.26 12.00 13.14
C PHE A 306 0.60 10.89 13.78
N THR A 307 0.96 11.02 15.07
CA THR A 307 1.80 10.03 15.77
C THR A 307 1.12 8.67 15.91
N ALA A 308 -0.20 8.65 16.13
CA ALA A 308 -0.97 7.41 16.18
C ALA A 308 -1.03 6.75 14.80
N ASN A 309 -1.21 7.55 13.74
CA ASN A 309 -1.22 7.05 12.37
C ASN A 309 0.17 6.53 11.95
N LEU A 310 1.25 7.22 12.33
CA LEU A 310 2.63 6.78 12.13
C LEU A 310 2.90 5.43 12.82
N CYS A 311 2.34 5.20 14.01
CA CYS A 311 2.43 3.90 14.68
C CYS A 311 1.72 2.80 13.87
N ARG A 312 0.51 3.07 13.35
CA ARG A 312 -0.21 2.13 12.44
C ARG A 312 0.62 1.83 11.20
N THR A 313 1.25 2.85 10.60
CA THR A 313 2.20 2.70 9.48
C THR A 313 3.36 1.78 9.86
N GLY A 314 3.98 2.01 11.02
CA GLY A 314 5.08 1.18 11.52
C GLY A 314 4.70 -0.29 11.74
N ILE A 315 3.49 -0.55 12.25
CA ILE A 315 2.97 -1.91 12.45
C ILE A 315 2.80 -2.64 11.12
N ILE A 316 2.23 -1.98 10.10
CA ILE A 316 2.07 -2.56 8.76
C ILE A 316 3.45 -2.83 8.13
N MET A 317 4.36 -1.86 8.19
CA MET A 317 5.72 -2.01 7.67
C MET A 317 6.48 -3.15 8.37
N ALA A 318 6.32 -3.31 9.68
CA ALA A 318 6.89 -4.43 10.43
C ALA A 318 6.36 -5.79 9.93
N ALA A 319 5.06 -5.90 9.64
CA ALA A 319 4.47 -7.11 9.08
C ALA A 319 5.02 -7.43 7.69
N ILE A 320 5.24 -6.42 6.85
CA ILE A 320 5.87 -6.60 5.54
C ILE A 320 7.33 -7.02 5.69
N LEU A 321 8.11 -6.38 6.57
CA LEU A 321 9.50 -6.80 6.84
C LEU A 321 9.57 -8.26 7.31
N ALA A 322 8.60 -8.69 8.11
CA ALA A 322 8.50 -10.09 8.54
C ALA A 322 8.29 -11.06 7.37
N LEU A 323 7.51 -10.67 6.35
CA LEU A 323 7.39 -11.45 5.11
C LEU A 323 8.72 -11.52 4.35
N PHE A 324 9.44 -10.40 4.20
CA PHE A 324 10.75 -10.38 3.52
C PHE A 324 11.75 -11.31 4.21
N THR A 325 11.81 -11.30 5.55
CA THR A 325 12.66 -12.26 6.28
C THR A 325 12.25 -13.71 6.04
N ALA A 326 10.94 -14.01 5.97
CA ALA A 326 10.42 -15.37 5.73
C ALA A 326 10.78 -15.87 4.33
N ILE A 327 10.64 -15.02 3.30
CA ILE A 327 11.04 -15.32 1.92
C ILE A 327 12.54 -15.63 1.89
N GLY A 328 13.36 -14.77 2.50
CA GLY A 328 14.81 -14.93 2.55
C GLY A 328 15.23 -16.24 3.23
N LEU A 329 14.65 -16.55 4.40
CA LEU A 329 14.95 -17.80 5.12
C LEU A 329 14.56 -19.04 4.32
N THR A 330 13.46 -18.98 3.58
CA THR A 330 12.95 -20.10 2.81
C THR A 330 13.79 -20.36 1.57
N LEU A 331 14.18 -19.31 0.83
CA LEU A 331 15.09 -19.47 -0.30
C LEU A 331 16.51 -19.82 0.15
N GLY A 332 16.93 -19.34 1.32
CA GLY A 332 18.18 -19.74 1.97
C GLY A 332 18.23 -21.21 2.40
N SER A 333 17.10 -21.88 2.64
CA SER A 333 17.10 -23.35 2.87
C SER A 333 17.22 -24.12 1.54
N CYS A 334 16.69 -23.55 0.46
CA CYS A 334 16.69 -24.16 -0.87
C CYS A 334 18.08 -24.11 -1.52
N PHE A 335 18.75 -22.95 -1.46
CA PHE A 335 19.91 -22.63 -2.29
C PHE A 335 21.16 -22.23 -1.48
N SER A 336 22.30 -22.06 -2.17
CA SER A 336 23.49 -21.43 -1.60
C SER A 336 23.27 -19.93 -1.42
N PHE A 337 24.12 -19.26 -0.62
CA PHE A 337 23.91 -17.86 -0.30
C PHE A 337 23.81 -16.95 -1.54
N PRO A 338 24.71 -17.02 -2.54
CA PRO A 338 24.61 -16.17 -3.74
C PRO A 338 23.31 -16.43 -4.51
N VAL A 339 22.96 -17.70 -4.74
CA VAL A 339 21.77 -18.10 -5.50
C VAL A 339 20.49 -17.73 -4.75
N ALA A 340 20.44 -17.93 -3.44
CA ALA A 340 19.31 -17.56 -2.59
C ALA A 340 19.06 -16.06 -2.63
N SER A 341 20.11 -15.23 -2.50
CA SER A 341 19.96 -13.77 -2.55
C SER A 341 19.48 -13.27 -3.90
N PHE A 342 20.00 -13.84 -5.00
CA PHE A 342 19.56 -13.49 -6.35
C PHE A 342 18.10 -13.90 -6.58
N ALA A 343 17.76 -15.16 -6.28
CA ALA A 343 16.41 -15.68 -6.44
C ALA A 343 15.39 -14.91 -5.59
N ALA A 344 15.73 -14.57 -4.35
CA ALA A 344 14.87 -13.80 -3.46
C ALA A 344 14.60 -12.39 -3.99
N THR A 345 15.64 -11.73 -4.50
CA THR A 345 15.52 -10.39 -5.09
C THR A 345 14.68 -10.41 -6.36
N ALA A 346 14.96 -11.37 -7.26
CA ALA A 346 14.19 -11.55 -8.49
C ALA A 346 12.72 -11.87 -8.19
N PHE A 347 12.45 -12.76 -7.23
CA PHE A 347 11.09 -13.11 -6.81
C PHE A 347 10.32 -11.90 -6.30
N VAL A 348 10.91 -11.09 -5.41
CA VAL A 348 10.28 -9.86 -4.92
C VAL A 348 10.03 -8.88 -6.07
N MET A 349 11.04 -8.64 -6.92
CA MET A 349 10.93 -7.69 -8.02
C MET A 349 9.85 -8.09 -9.02
N LEU A 350 9.80 -9.36 -9.42
CA LEU A 350 8.76 -9.90 -10.31
C LEU A 350 7.37 -9.84 -9.67
N THR A 351 7.27 -10.09 -8.36
CA THR A 351 6.00 -9.97 -7.63
C THR A 351 5.50 -8.52 -7.63
N MET A 352 6.40 -7.54 -7.45
CA MET A 352 6.09 -6.12 -7.50
C MET A 352 5.71 -5.64 -8.90
N ILE A 353 6.43 -6.06 -9.93
CA ILE A 353 6.08 -5.76 -11.33
C ILE A 353 4.73 -6.38 -11.67
N GLY A 354 4.50 -7.64 -11.28
CA GLY A 354 3.22 -8.32 -11.46
C GLY A 354 2.05 -7.62 -10.77
N ALA A 355 2.29 -6.94 -9.65
CA ALA A 355 1.26 -6.13 -9.00
C ALA A 355 0.87 -4.88 -9.82
N CYS A 356 1.79 -4.31 -10.59
CA CYS A 356 1.53 -3.17 -11.47
C CYS A 356 0.92 -3.57 -12.82
N VAL A 357 1.31 -4.74 -13.33
CA VAL A 357 0.97 -5.20 -14.69
C VAL A 357 -0.27 -6.11 -14.69
N TYR A 358 -0.84 -6.46 -13.52
CA TYR A 358 -1.93 -7.43 -13.44
C TYR A 358 -3.12 -7.05 -14.35
N ASP A 359 -3.12 -7.66 -15.51
CA ASP A 359 -4.20 -7.78 -16.47
C ASP A 359 -4.53 -9.27 -16.52
N ASP A 360 -5.79 -9.62 -16.72
CA ASP A 360 -6.32 -10.98 -16.57
C ASP A 360 -5.92 -11.91 -17.74
N GLN A 361 -4.75 -11.64 -18.34
CA GLN A 361 -4.20 -12.39 -19.45
C GLN A 361 -3.83 -13.79 -18.99
N THR A 362 -4.64 -14.75 -19.41
CA THR A 362 -4.34 -16.17 -19.30
C THR A 362 -3.13 -16.50 -20.17
N PRO A 363 -2.18 -17.34 -19.69
CA PRO A 363 -1.02 -17.74 -20.49
C PRO A 363 -1.49 -18.38 -21.79
N LEU A 364 -0.75 -18.13 -22.87
CA LEU A 364 -1.00 -18.74 -24.17
C LEU A 364 -0.88 -20.28 -24.03
N GLN A 365 -1.77 -21.01 -24.70
CA GLN A 365 -1.98 -22.45 -24.49
C GLN A 365 -0.73 -23.30 -24.77
N ASP A 366 0.25 -22.75 -25.49
CA ASP A 366 1.46 -23.42 -25.99
C ASP A 366 2.73 -23.18 -25.16
N GLU A 367 2.68 -22.52 -23.99
CA GLU A 367 3.89 -22.29 -23.18
C GLU A 367 4.46 -23.59 -22.56
N PRO A 368 5.80 -23.75 -22.52
CA PRO A 368 6.47 -24.89 -21.90
C PRO A 368 6.16 -25.02 -20.40
N PRO A 369 6.25 -26.23 -19.82
CA PRO A 369 5.79 -26.51 -18.45
C PRO A 369 6.52 -25.70 -17.36
N ILE A 370 7.78 -25.34 -17.59
CA ILE A 370 8.58 -24.54 -16.64
C ILE A 370 8.09 -23.08 -16.60
N GLU A 371 7.77 -22.49 -17.74
CA GLU A 371 7.25 -21.11 -17.82
C GLU A 371 5.88 -21.04 -17.17
N ARG A 372 5.02 -22.03 -17.43
CA ARG A 372 3.71 -22.18 -16.77
C ARG A 372 3.83 -22.25 -15.25
N ALA A 373 4.77 -23.05 -14.74
CA ALA A 373 5.03 -23.14 -13.31
C ALA A 373 5.52 -21.80 -12.72
N GLY A 374 6.43 -21.11 -13.42
CA GLY A 374 6.91 -19.78 -13.04
C GLY A 374 5.79 -18.75 -12.97
N TRP A 375 4.92 -18.72 -13.98
CA TRP A 375 3.73 -17.85 -14.01
C TRP A 375 2.80 -18.11 -12.83
N HIS A 376 2.49 -19.38 -12.53
CA HIS A 376 1.65 -19.72 -11.37
C HIS A 376 2.27 -19.27 -10.05
N ILE A 377 3.59 -19.43 -9.88
CA ILE A 377 4.30 -19.00 -8.66
C ILE A 377 4.22 -17.47 -8.52
N ILE A 378 4.54 -16.71 -9.57
CA ILE A 378 4.51 -15.24 -9.51
C ILE A 378 3.07 -14.75 -9.32
N ARG A 379 2.09 -15.31 -10.04
CA ARG A 379 0.68 -14.93 -9.90
C ARG A 379 0.17 -15.17 -8.48
N THR A 380 0.43 -16.36 -7.92
CA THR A 380 0.00 -16.68 -6.55
C THR A 380 0.69 -15.77 -5.54
N ALA A 381 1.98 -15.48 -5.72
CA ALA A 381 2.72 -14.54 -4.89
C ALA A 381 2.14 -13.11 -4.97
N THR A 382 1.87 -12.61 -6.18
CA THR A 382 1.26 -11.29 -6.40
C THR A 382 -0.10 -11.21 -5.72
N ILE A 383 -0.99 -12.18 -5.95
CA ILE A 383 -2.31 -12.23 -5.31
C ILE A 383 -2.19 -12.28 -3.78
N ALA A 384 -1.33 -13.14 -3.24
CA ALA A 384 -1.12 -13.27 -1.80
C ALA A 384 -0.51 -12.01 -1.17
N SER A 385 0.27 -11.24 -1.93
CA SER A 385 0.91 -10.01 -1.46
C SER A 385 -0.03 -8.79 -1.45
N ARG A 386 -1.11 -8.79 -2.25
CA ARG A 386 -2.08 -7.68 -2.34
C ARG A 386 -2.55 -7.14 -0.98
N PRO A 387 -3.03 -7.96 -0.03
CA PRO A 387 -3.51 -7.44 1.26
C PRO A 387 -2.42 -6.77 2.10
N LEU A 388 -1.13 -7.10 1.88
CA LEU A 388 -0.02 -6.47 2.60
C LEU A 388 0.28 -5.05 2.09
N PHE A 389 0.12 -4.82 0.78
CA PHE A 389 0.44 -3.56 0.15
C PHE A 389 -0.79 -2.67 -0.12
N ALA A 390 -2.01 -3.22 -0.02
CA ALA A 390 -3.26 -2.50 -0.26
C ALA A 390 -3.45 -1.28 0.65
N ALA A 391 -3.00 -1.35 1.90
CA ALA A 391 -3.09 -0.22 2.83
C ALA A 391 -2.18 0.96 2.45
N ALA A 392 -1.18 0.74 1.58
CA ALA A 392 -0.21 1.75 1.11
C ALA A 392 0.21 2.77 2.20
N PRO A 393 0.73 2.29 3.35
CA PRO A 393 0.70 3.06 4.60
C PRO A 393 1.53 4.34 4.55
N VAL A 394 2.66 4.35 3.83
CA VAL A 394 3.49 5.55 3.65
C VAL A 394 2.77 6.60 2.79
N LYS A 395 2.09 6.17 1.71
CA LYS A 395 1.34 7.07 0.83
C LYS A 395 0.20 7.75 1.60
N ARG A 396 -0.59 6.97 2.33
CA ARG A 396 -1.70 7.50 3.15
C ARG A 396 -1.19 8.47 4.22
N LEU A 397 -0.09 8.15 4.88
CA LEU A 397 0.52 9.03 5.88
C LEU A 397 0.94 10.39 5.28
N VAL A 398 1.52 10.38 4.07
CA VAL A 398 1.95 11.60 3.35
C VAL A 398 0.75 12.42 2.87
N SER A 399 -0.32 11.75 2.43
CA SER A 399 -1.57 12.39 1.99
C SER A 399 -2.46 12.86 3.15
N ASN A 400 -1.95 12.79 4.39
CA ASN A 400 -2.68 13.11 5.61
C ASN A 400 -3.98 12.29 5.80
N GLU A 401 -3.92 11.01 5.45
CA GLU A 401 -5.04 10.08 5.47
C GLU A 401 -4.91 9.10 6.64
N GLU A 402 -5.98 8.93 7.41
CA GLU A 402 -6.06 7.93 8.47
C GLU A 402 -6.03 6.52 7.88
N ILE A 403 -5.15 5.67 8.43
CA ILE A 403 -5.17 4.23 8.17
C ILE A 403 -6.17 3.60 9.15
N PRO A 404 -7.33 3.11 8.72
CA PRO A 404 -8.32 2.56 9.63
C PRO A 404 -7.81 1.24 10.25
N LEU A 405 -8.30 0.89 11.45
CA LEU A 405 -7.77 -0.25 12.20
C LEU A 405 -7.96 -1.60 11.47
N HIS A 406 -9.03 -1.76 10.70
CA HIS A 406 -9.27 -2.97 9.92
C HIS A 406 -8.24 -3.17 8.81
N ASP A 407 -7.73 -2.08 8.21
CA ASP A 407 -6.67 -2.11 7.20
C ASP A 407 -5.30 -2.49 7.80
N VAL A 408 -5.13 -2.38 9.12
CA VAL A 408 -3.93 -2.84 9.83
C VAL A 408 -3.97 -4.35 10.07
N ALA A 409 -5.17 -4.92 10.29
CA ALA A 409 -5.33 -6.33 10.63
C ALA A 409 -4.94 -7.27 9.48
N GLN A 410 -5.31 -6.93 8.23
CA GLN A 410 -5.03 -7.79 7.08
C GLN A 410 -3.52 -7.99 6.79
N PRO A 411 -2.68 -6.93 6.75
CA PRO A 411 -1.23 -7.08 6.64
C PRO A 411 -0.62 -7.87 7.80
N LEU A 412 -1.11 -7.69 9.02
CA LEU A 412 -0.62 -8.43 10.19
C LEU A 412 -0.88 -9.92 10.06
N VAL A 413 -2.13 -10.31 9.78
CA VAL A 413 -2.49 -11.72 9.62
C VAL A 413 -1.71 -12.35 8.46
N THR A 414 -1.63 -11.66 7.32
CA THR A 414 -0.96 -12.19 6.14
C THR A 414 0.55 -12.29 6.34
N GLY A 415 1.19 -11.25 6.88
CA GLY A 415 2.64 -11.12 7.01
C GLY A 415 3.25 -11.83 8.22
N LEU A 416 2.50 -12.02 9.31
CA LEU A 416 2.99 -12.67 10.53
C LEU A 416 2.49 -14.11 10.72
N ILE A 417 1.36 -14.48 10.11
CA ILE A 417 0.75 -15.79 10.32
C ILE A 417 0.72 -16.59 9.02
N TYR A 418 -0.08 -16.17 8.04
CA TYR A 418 -0.40 -16.99 6.88
C TYR A 418 0.82 -17.28 5.99
N ALA A 419 1.50 -16.23 5.51
CA ALA A 419 2.63 -16.39 4.62
C ALA A 419 3.85 -17.04 5.31
N PRO A 420 4.25 -16.63 6.54
CA PRO A 420 5.30 -17.32 7.27
C PRO A 420 4.99 -18.79 7.53
N ALA A 421 3.75 -19.16 7.87
CA ALA A 421 3.39 -20.56 8.12
C ALA A 421 3.55 -21.42 6.86
N LEU A 422 3.08 -20.96 5.71
CA LEU A 422 3.24 -21.67 4.43
C LEU A 422 4.71 -21.81 4.04
N LEU A 423 5.49 -20.73 4.15
CA LEU A 423 6.91 -20.71 3.84
C LEU A 423 7.71 -21.60 4.81
N ALA A 424 7.35 -21.62 6.09
CA ALA A 424 7.94 -22.50 7.08
C ALA A 424 7.67 -23.97 6.74
N LEU A 425 6.43 -24.34 6.42
CA LEU A 425 6.07 -25.70 6.03
C LEU A 425 6.87 -26.15 4.79
N PHE A 426 6.91 -25.31 3.75
CA PHE A 426 7.69 -25.59 2.55
C PHE A 426 9.18 -25.81 2.86
N SER A 427 9.77 -24.91 3.66
CA SER A 427 11.17 -25.02 4.09
C SER A 427 11.43 -26.32 4.88
N THR A 428 10.50 -26.72 5.76
CA THR A 428 10.66 -27.97 6.52
C THR A 428 10.62 -29.23 5.67
N VAL A 429 9.78 -29.27 4.62
CA VAL A 429 9.74 -30.41 3.68
C VAL A 429 11.07 -30.53 2.93
N ILE A 430 11.65 -29.41 2.53
CA ILE A 430 12.95 -29.38 1.81
C ILE A 430 14.09 -29.82 2.71
N LEU A 431 14.12 -29.35 3.96
CA LEU A 431 15.15 -29.72 4.93
C LEU A 431 15.06 -31.22 5.28
N ARG A 432 13.85 -31.74 5.52
CA ARG A 432 13.63 -33.17 5.82
C ARG A 432 14.00 -34.10 4.68
N ARG A 433 13.66 -33.77 3.43
CA ARG A 433 14.04 -34.60 2.27
C ARG A 433 15.55 -34.80 2.18
N LYS A 434 16.32 -33.75 2.45
CA LYS A 434 17.78 -33.79 2.37
C LYS A 434 18.46 -34.53 3.53
N GLU A 435 17.81 -34.60 4.70
CA GLU A 435 18.26 -35.44 5.81
C GLU A 435 18.11 -36.94 5.54
N VAL A 436 17.30 -37.34 4.54
CA VAL A 436 17.07 -38.74 4.16
C VAL A 436 17.98 -39.18 3.00
N GLU A 437 18.45 -38.23 2.18
CA GLU A 437 19.29 -38.49 0.99
C GLU A 437 20.81 -38.45 1.26
N GLY A 438 21.23 -37.90 2.41
CA GLY A 438 22.65 -37.82 2.83
C GLY A 438 22.91 -38.63 4.07
#